data_AF-A0A7Y8LCR6-F1
#
_entry.id   AF-A0A7Y8LCR6-F1
#
_cell.length_a   1.000
_cell.length_b   1.000
_cell.length_c   1.000
_cell.angle_alpha   90.00
_cell.angle_beta   90.00
_cell.angle_gamma   90.00
#
_symmetry.space_group_name_H-M   'P 1'
#
loop_
_entity.id
_entity.type
_entity.pdbx_description
1 polymer ?
#
loop_
_entity_poly.entity_id
_entity_poly.type
_entity_poly.pdbx_seq_one_letter_code
_entity_poly.pdbx_strand_id
1 'polypeptide(L)'
;MNQLPVAEFGAKVVVACPPGEEHDIAALTVAYRCRVRGCRVYYLGANVPVASLTNLCGKVEPDLTIISFPLALSDNQATQLVQALADEVSPVSNLAVGGHGAIAMRHLFVKSNIQIVEDFADLDGLLDRLIQQSSSRE
;
A
#
# COMPACT_ATOMS: atom_id res chain seq x y z
N MET A 1 -5.84 -20.36 -1.37
CA MET A 1 -4.87 -20.67 -0.29
C MET A 1 -3.50 -20.23 -0.80
N ASN A 2 -2.96 -19.09 -0.35
CA ASN A 2 -1.71 -18.54 -0.87
C ASN A 2 -0.52 -19.26 -0.21
N GLN A 3 0.19 -20.12 -0.94
CA GLN A 3 1.25 -21.02 -0.44
C GLN A 3 2.67 -20.39 -0.45
N LEU A 4 2.78 -19.07 -0.36
CA LEU A 4 4.11 -18.45 -0.30
C LEU A 4 4.70 -18.57 1.11
N PRO A 5 5.98 -18.98 1.25
CA PRO A 5 6.61 -19.16 2.56
C PRO A 5 6.53 -17.89 3.38
N VAL A 6 6.10 -17.99 4.64
CA VAL A 6 6.13 -16.88 5.59
C VAL A 6 7.58 -16.46 5.79
N ALA A 7 7.89 -15.22 5.42
CA ALA A 7 9.19 -14.64 5.59
C ALA A 7 9.25 -14.24 7.06
N GLU A 8 10.16 -14.86 7.80
CA GLU A 8 10.37 -14.53 9.21
C GLU A 8 11.11 -13.19 9.36
N PHE A 9 11.87 -12.81 8.34
CA PHE A 9 12.72 -11.61 8.28
C PHE A 9 12.41 -10.77 7.03
N GLY A 10 12.86 -9.51 7.00
CA GLY A 10 12.66 -8.56 5.88
C GLY A 10 11.63 -7.47 6.14
N ALA A 11 11.61 -6.46 5.26
CA ALA A 11 10.73 -5.29 5.35
C ALA A 11 9.25 -5.68 5.41
N LYS A 12 8.49 -5.09 6.35
CA LYS A 12 7.06 -5.32 6.53
C LYS A 12 6.27 -4.45 5.57
N VAL A 13 5.45 -5.07 4.74
CA VAL A 13 4.62 -4.38 3.74
C VAL A 13 3.16 -4.73 3.96
N VAL A 14 2.30 -3.73 4.15
CA VAL A 14 0.85 -3.90 4.14
C VAL A 14 0.33 -3.62 2.72
N VAL A 15 -0.56 -4.46 2.21
CA VAL A 15 -1.20 -4.27 0.91
C VAL A 15 -2.71 -4.43 1.05
N ALA A 16 -3.47 -3.44 0.56
CA ALA A 16 -4.92 -3.37 0.68
C ALA A 16 -5.57 -2.69 -0.54
N CYS A 17 -6.88 -2.84 -0.68
CA CYS A 17 -7.71 -2.00 -1.54
C CYS A 17 -8.47 -0.97 -0.69
N PRO A 18 -8.81 0.20 -1.26
CA PRO A 18 -9.55 1.23 -0.54
C PRO A 18 -10.98 0.79 -0.16
N PRO A 19 -11.67 1.54 0.71
CA PRO A 19 -13.08 1.30 1.01
C PRO A 19 -13.95 1.34 -0.25
N GLY A 20 -14.90 0.42 -0.36
CA GLY A 20 -15.82 0.28 -1.48
C GLY A 20 -15.24 -0.43 -2.71
N GLU A 21 -13.95 -0.80 -2.70
CA GLU A 21 -13.33 -1.53 -3.80
C GLU A 21 -13.37 -3.05 -3.57
N GLU A 22 -14.11 -3.76 -4.42
CA GLU A 22 -14.29 -5.22 -4.33
C GLU A 22 -13.27 -6.00 -5.17
N HIS A 23 -12.55 -5.34 -6.09
CA HIS A 23 -11.56 -5.98 -6.95
C HIS A 23 -10.19 -6.04 -6.27
N ASP A 24 -9.78 -7.23 -5.83
CA ASP A 24 -8.56 -7.43 -5.03
C ASP A 24 -7.39 -8.08 -5.79
N ILE A 25 -7.61 -8.55 -7.03
CA ILE A 25 -6.62 -9.27 -7.85
C ILE A 25 -5.35 -8.42 -8.10
N ALA A 26 -5.52 -7.13 -8.38
CA ALA A 26 -4.39 -6.23 -8.57
C ALA A 26 -3.57 -6.07 -7.28
N ALA A 27 -4.25 -5.91 -6.14
CA ALA A 27 -3.61 -5.85 -4.83
C ALA A 27 -2.92 -7.17 -4.47
N LEU A 28 -3.51 -8.31 -4.80
CA LEU A 28 -2.91 -9.63 -4.59
C LEU A 28 -1.63 -9.79 -5.43
N THR A 29 -1.62 -9.25 -6.65
CA THR A 29 -0.44 -9.25 -7.53
C THR A 29 0.68 -8.41 -6.93
N VAL A 30 0.37 -7.22 -6.39
CA VAL A 30 1.33 -6.38 -5.67
C VAL A 30 1.86 -7.13 -4.44
N ALA A 31 0.98 -7.72 -3.63
CA ALA A 31 1.36 -8.51 -2.46
C ALA A 31 2.29 -9.68 -2.84
N TYR A 32 1.99 -10.39 -3.93
CA TYR A 32 2.84 -11.45 -4.47
C TYR A 32 4.22 -10.92 -4.86
N ARG A 33 4.29 -9.79 -5.57
CA ARG A 33 5.56 -9.17 -5.98
C ARG A 33 6.42 -8.77 -4.79
N CYS A 34 5.83 -8.08 -3.79
CA CYS A 34 6.52 -7.74 -2.55
C CYS A 34 7.06 -9.00 -1.85
N ARG A 35 6.27 -10.07 -1.83
CA ARG A 35 6.68 -11.34 -1.23
C ARG A 35 7.86 -11.99 -1.94
N VAL A 36 7.84 -12.03 -3.27
CA VAL A 36 8.95 -12.60 -4.08
C VAL A 36 10.24 -11.79 -3.90
N ARG A 37 10.13 -10.49 -3.58
CA ARG A 37 11.26 -9.61 -3.23
C ARG A 37 11.75 -9.79 -1.78
N GLY A 38 11.18 -10.71 -1.00
CA GLY A 38 11.63 -11.00 0.36
C GLY A 38 10.93 -10.16 1.45
N CYS A 39 9.86 -9.44 1.12
CA CYS A 39 9.11 -8.70 2.13
C CYS A 39 8.18 -9.60 2.96
N ARG A 40 7.92 -9.17 4.19
CA ARG A 40 6.90 -9.71 5.09
C ARG A 40 5.57 -9.04 4.79
N VAL A 41 4.70 -9.71 4.04
CA VAL A 41 3.49 -9.10 3.49
C VAL A 41 2.27 -9.39 4.34
N TYR A 42 1.55 -8.32 4.71
CA TYR A 42 0.23 -8.34 5.32
C TYR A 42 -0.79 -7.92 4.26
N TYR A 43 -1.47 -8.91 3.67
CA TYR A 43 -2.49 -8.66 2.66
C TYR A 43 -3.88 -8.61 3.31
N LEU A 44 -4.56 -7.46 3.20
CA LEU A 44 -5.87 -7.23 3.81
C LEU A 44 -7.05 -7.44 2.87
N GLY A 45 -6.79 -7.65 1.58
CA GLY A 45 -7.83 -7.88 0.59
C GLY A 45 -8.54 -6.61 0.11
N ALA A 46 -9.76 -6.81 -0.37
CA ALA A 46 -10.66 -5.77 -0.85
C ALA A 46 -11.34 -5.00 0.30
N ASN A 47 -11.89 -3.84 -0.05
CA ASN A 47 -12.82 -3.06 0.77
C ASN A 47 -12.32 -2.81 2.21
N VAL A 48 -11.11 -2.29 2.35
CA VAL A 48 -10.48 -2.10 3.67
C VAL A 48 -10.78 -0.69 4.19
N PRO A 49 -11.49 -0.55 5.32
CA PRO A 49 -11.71 0.75 5.95
C PRO A 49 -10.40 1.39 6.41
N VAL A 50 -10.28 2.72 6.28
CA VAL A 50 -9.08 3.47 6.70
C VAL A 50 -8.76 3.21 8.17
N ALA A 51 -9.76 3.25 9.06
CA ALA A 51 -9.57 2.96 10.48
C ALA A 51 -9.00 1.55 10.76
N SER A 52 -9.42 0.54 10.00
CA SER A 52 -8.89 -0.83 10.12
C SER A 52 -7.44 -0.90 9.65
N LEU A 53 -7.11 -0.20 8.56
CA LEU A 53 -5.75 -0.09 8.06
C LEU A 53 -4.84 0.63 9.05
N THR A 54 -5.25 1.79 9.57
CA THR A 54 -4.51 2.58 10.57
C THR A 54 -4.25 1.75 11.83
N ASN A 55 -5.28 1.05 12.34
CA ASN A 55 -5.14 0.19 13.52
C ASN A 55 -4.15 -0.96 13.29
N LEU A 56 -4.14 -1.56 12.09
CA LEU A 56 -3.14 -2.56 11.77
C LEU A 56 -1.74 -1.92 11.69
N CYS A 57 -1.60 -0.80 10.98
CA CYS A 57 -0.32 -0.11 10.81
C CYS A 57 0.29 0.26 12.17
N GLY A 58 -0.51 0.75 13.11
CA GLY A 58 -0.05 1.05 14.47
C GLY A 58 0.36 -0.18 15.30
N LYS A 59 -0.10 -1.38 14.95
CA LYS A 59 0.25 -2.64 15.65
C LYS A 59 1.45 -3.33 15.04
N VAL A 60 1.52 -3.38 13.72
CA VAL A 60 2.56 -4.11 12.98
C VAL A 60 3.71 -3.21 12.56
N GLU A 61 3.55 -1.88 12.66
CA GLU A 61 4.52 -0.85 12.30
C GLU A 61 5.21 -1.15 10.96
N PRO A 62 4.46 -1.16 9.84
CA PRO A 62 4.98 -1.57 8.55
C PRO A 62 5.91 -0.51 7.96
N ASP A 63 6.99 -0.97 7.34
CA ASP A 63 7.95 -0.11 6.63
C ASP A 63 7.30 0.55 5.39
N LEU A 64 6.27 -0.08 4.82
CA LEU A 64 5.48 0.43 3.70
C LEU A 64 4.04 -0.06 3.76
N THR A 65 3.10 0.83 3.43
CA THR A 65 1.69 0.50 3.17
C THR A 65 1.35 0.87 1.73
N ILE A 66 0.80 -0.08 0.97
CA ILE A 66 0.40 0.10 -0.42
C ILE A 66 -1.12 -0.04 -0.55
N ILE A 67 -1.79 1.00 -1.05
CA ILE A 67 -3.19 0.92 -1.46
C ILE A 67 -3.27 0.75 -2.99
N SER A 68 -3.89 -0.34 -3.43
CA SER A 68 -4.18 -0.57 -4.84
C SER A 68 -5.55 0.01 -5.20
N PHE A 69 -5.57 0.99 -6.10
CA PHE A 69 -6.76 1.60 -6.71
C PHE A 69 -6.93 1.08 -8.15
N PRO A 70 -7.68 -0.02 -8.36
CA PRO A 70 -7.93 -0.51 -9.71
C PRO A 70 -8.87 0.44 -10.47
N LEU A 71 -9.80 1.11 -9.78
CA LEU A 71 -10.74 2.07 -10.35
C LEU A 71 -10.62 3.45 -9.68
N ALA A 72 -10.95 4.50 -10.44
CA ALA A 72 -11.04 5.86 -9.93
C ALA A 72 -12.35 6.06 -9.17
N LEU A 73 -12.28 6.81 -8.08
CA LEU A 73 -13.45 7.24 -7.31
C LEU A 73 -13.99 8.56 -7.88
N SER A 74 -15.22 8.92 -7.51
CA SER A 74 -15.73 10.27 -7.77
C SER A 74 -14.89 11.31 -7.01
N ASP A 75 -14.76 12.54 -7.54
CA ASP A 75 -13.91 13.59 -6.96
C ASP A 75 -14.12 13.82 -5.46
N ASN A 76 -15.38 13.79 -5.00
CA ASN A 76 -15.69 13.96 -3.58
C ASN A 76 -15.19 12.78 -2.74
N GLN A 77 -15.51 11.55 -3.16
CA GLN A 77 -15.05 10.33 -2.48
C GLN A 77 -13.52 10.22 -2.49
N ALA A 78 -12.90 10.53 -3.62
CA ALA A 78 -11.45 10.55 -3.77
C ALA A 78 -10.81 11.56 -2.81
N THR A 79 -11.32 12.79 -2.76
CA THR A 79 -10.80 13.84 -1.88
C THR A 79 -10.94 13.46 -0.41
N GLN A 80 -12.09 12.95 0.00
CA GLN A 80 -12.33 12.50 1.37
C GLN A 80 -11.41 11.35 1.77
N LEU A 81 -11.26 10.36 0.90
CA LEU A 81 -10.41 9.21 1.16
C LEU A 81 -8.92 9.59 1.21
N VAL A 82 -8.46 10.43 0.29
CA VAL A 82 -7.07 10.90 0.26
C VAL A 82 -6.73 11.72 1.51
N GLN A 83 -7.66 12.56 1.98
CA GLN A 83 -7.51 13.26 3.26
C GLN A 83 -7.41 12.28 4.43
N ALA A 84 -8.34 11.32 4.53
CA ALA A 84 -8.31 10.31 5.60
C ALA A 84 -7.00 9.49 5.60
N LEU A 85 -6.51 9.10 4.42
CA LEU A 85 -5.22 8.42 4.28
C LEU A 85 -4.03 9.29 4.70
N ALA A 86 -4.09 10.59 4.41
CA ALA A 86 -3.05 11.55 4.81
C ALA A 86 -3.04 11.79 6.32
N ASP A 87 -4.21 11.95 6.95
CA ASP A 87 -4.34 12.23 8.37
C ASP A 87 -4.15 11.00 9.26
N GLU A 88 -4.60 9.82 8.83
CA GLU A 88 -4.64 8.64 9.70
C GLU A 88 -3.51 7.64 9.43
N VAL A 89 -3.15 7.42 8.15
CA VAL A 89 -2.21 6.33 7.77
C VAL A 89 -0.79 6.84 7.58
N SER A 90 -0.63 7.99 6.90
CA SER A 90 0.69 8.56 6.62
C SER A 90 1.54 8.87 7.87
N PRO A 91 0.96 9.23 9.05
CA PRO A 91 1.74 9.43 10.27
C PRO A 91 2.28 8.13 10.89
N VAL A 92 1.69 6.98 10.57
CA VAL A 92 2.02 5.67 11.19
C VAL A 92 2.71 4.70 10.23
N SER A 93 2.75 5.01 8.93
CA SER A 93 3.43 4.21 7.91
C SER A 93 3.78 5.04 6.68
N ASN A 94 4.86 4.67 5.98
CA ASN A 94 5.12 5.20 4.66
C ASN A 94 4.02 4.74 3.70
N LEU A 95 3.25 5.68 3.17
CA LEU A 95 2.09 5.38 2.32
C LEU A 95 2.43 5.53 0.84
N ALA A 96 2.15 4.48 0.08
CA ALA A 96 2.17 4.49 -1.37
C ALA A 96 0.82 4.04 -1.93
N VAL A 97 0.49 4.53 -3.13
CA VAL A 97 -0.73 4.16 -3.85
C VAL A 97 -0.40 3.77 -5.28
N GLY A 98 -1.15 2.84 -5.86
CA GLY A 98 -0.91 2.42 -7.24
C GLY A 98 -2.17 1.95 -7.95
N GLY A 99 -2.05 1.67 -9.24
CA GLY A 99 -3.15 1.24 -10.09
C GLY A 99 -3.79 2.38 -10.90
N HIS A 100 -4.62 2.00 -11.88
CA HIS A 100 -5.20 2.95 -12.85
C HIS A 100 -6.04 4.05 -12.18
N GLY A 101 -6.78 3.70 -11.12
CA GLY A 101 -7.52 4.67 -10.33
C GLY A 101 -6.62 5.69 -9.65
N ALA A 102 -5.47 5.25 -9.11
CA ALA A 102 -4.51 6.13 -8.48
C ALA A 102 -3.91 7.13 -9.48
N ILE A 103 -3.60 6.67 -10.70
CA ILE A 103 -3.08 7.53 -11.78
C ILE A 103 -4.13 8.56 -12.21
N ALA A 104 -5.39 8.17 -12.36
CA ALA A 104 -6.48 9.09 -12.70
C ALA A 104 -6.67 10.18 -11.62
N MET A 105 -6.45 9.84 -10.36
CA MET A 105 -6.58 10.72 -9.19
C MET A 105 -5.24 11.33 -8.73
N ARG A 106 -4.19 11.28 -9.57
CA ARG A 106 -2.80 11.68 -9.24
C ARG A 106 -2.69 13.03 -8.54
N HIS A 107 -3.45 14.02 -9.01
CA HIS A 107 -3.40 15.38 -8.48
C HIS A 107 -3.75 15.45 -6.98
N LEU A 108 -4.63 14.58 -6.49
CA LEU A 108 -5.01 14.51 -5.07
C LEU A 108 -3.88 13.94 -4.22
N PHE A 109 -3.28 12.83 -4.65
CA PHE A 109 -2.19 12.19 -3.91
C PHE A 109 -0.94 13.07 -3.85
N VAL A 110 -0.59 13.74 -4.96
CA VAL A 110 0.54 14.69 -4.98
C VAL A 110 0.30 15.85 -4.01
N LYS A 111 -0.92 16.40 -3.95
CA LYS A 111 -1.26 17.48 -3.02
C LYS A 111 -1.14 17.06 -1.55
N SER A 112 -1.44 15.80 -1.24
CA SER A 112 -1.30 15.23 0.10
C SER A 112 0.07 14.59 0.37
N ASN A 113 1.04 14.78 -0.53
CA ASN A 113 2.40 14.26 -0.39
C ASN A 113 2.48 12.73 -0.23
N ILE A 114 1.53 12.01 -0.86
CA ILE A 114 1.47 10.54 -0.89
C ILE A 114 2.16 10.05 -2.17
N GLN A 115 3.05 9.07 -2.02
CA GLN A 115 3.80 8.51 -3.14
C GLN A 115 2.89 7.70 -4.07
N ILE A 116 3.05 7.87 -5.38
CA ILE A 116 2.33 7.11 -6.40
C ILE A 116 3.30 6.13 -7.07
N VAL A 117 2.88 4.88 -7.18
CA VAL A 117 3.57 3.80 -7.88
C VAL A 117 2.82 3.54 -9.18
N GLU A 118 3.43 3.95 -10.29
CA GLU A 118 2.77 3.96 -11.61
C GLU A 118 2.84 2.58 -12.29
N ASP A 119 3.91 1.84 -12.07
CA ASP A 119 4.13 0.51 -12.63
C ASP A 119 4.96 -0.39 -11.70
N PHE A 120 5.23 -1.61 -12.16
CA PHE A 120 6.01 -2.55 -11.37
C PHE A 120 7.51 -2.23 -11.29
N ALA A 121 8.07 -1.45 -12.22
CA ALA A 121 9.47 -1.03 -12.13
C ALA A 121 9.63 0.00 -11.01
N ASP A 122 8.67 0.94 -10.88
CA ASP A 122 8.64 1.87 -9.76
C ASP A 122 8.43 1.14 -8.41
N LEU A 123 7.52 0.16 -8.38
CA LEU A 123 7.33 -0.69 -7.20
C LEU A 123 8.63 -1.39 -6.80
N ASP A 124 9.29 -2.03 -7.76
CA ASP A 124 10.51 -2.77 -7.53
C ASP A 124 11.62 -1.84 -7.00
N GLY A 125 11.78 -0.64 -7.57
CA GLY A 125 12.74 0.36 -7.10
C GLY A 125 12.40 0.95 -5.71
N LEU A 126 11.11 1.03 -5.36
CA LEU A 126 10.69 1.39 -4.00
C LEU A 126 11.05 0.28 -3.01
N LEU A 127 10.79 -0.99 -3.35
CA LEU A 127 11.11 -2.13 -2.50
C LEU A 127 12.62 -2.29 -2.30
N ASP A 128 13.43 -2.11 -3.35
CA ASP A 128 14.89 -2.20 -3.26
C ASP A 128 15.45 -1.14 -2.28
N ARG A 129 14.92 0.09 -2.30
CA ARG A 129 15.28 1.14 -1.33
C ARG A 129 14.88 0.79 0.10
N LEU A 130 13.67 0.25 0.27
CA LEU A 130 13.17 -0.16 1.59
C LEU A 130 14.02 -1.28 2.19
N ILE A 131 14.33 -2.32 1.39
CA ILE A 131 15.13 -3.45 1.83
C ILE A 131 16.54 -3.00 2.26
N GLN A 132 17.17 -2.09 1.52
CA GLN A 132 18.47 -1.51 1.89
C GLN A 132 18.42 -0.73 3.21
N GLN A 133 17.31 -0.05 3.51
CA GLN A 133 17.12 0.68 4.76
C GLN A 133 16.85 -0.26 5.94
N SER A 134 16.07 -1.33 5.73
CA SER A 134 15.75 -2.32 6.77
C SER A 134 16.99 -3.08 7.24
N SER A 135 17.91 -3.43 6.33
CA SER A 135 19.17 -4.11 6.69
C SER A 135 20.14 -3.27 7.52
N SER A 136 19.91 -1.96 7.64
CA SER A 136 20.71 -1.06 8.49
C SER A 136 20.12 -0.91 9.90
N ARG A 137 18.93 -1.48 10.15
CA ARG A 137 18.18 -1.40 11.42
C ARG A 137 18.32 -2.65 12.30
N GLU A 138 18.94 -3.70 11.77
CA GLU A 138 19.34 -4.93 12.46
C GLU A 138 20.81 -4.86 12.91
#